data_AF-A0AAV5SJR4-F1
#
_entry.id   AF-A0AAV5SJR4-F1
#
_cell.length_a   1.000
_cell.length_b   1.000
_cell.length_c   1.000
_cell.angle_alpha   90.00
_cell.angle_beta   90.00
_cell.angle_gamma   90.00
#
_symmetry.space_group_name_H-M   'P 1'
#
loop_
_entity.id
_entity.type
_entity.pdbx_description
1 polymer ?
#
loop_
_entity_poly.entity_id
_entity_poly.type
_entity_poly.pdbx_seq_one_letter_code
_entity_poly.pdbx_strand_id
1 'polypeptide(L)'
;MEFGPKREDILSLLREEGQQINDDADFSCQRIGEGKGFISLIYKVNVDALSYVVKITNPRAFEGLAEEVNVIDKVHNREVNFYRWASKLSENDKKELKLPQFFGGRHCNGDKEGIFIMEDFTGRMVNDIDWLSGFSVDLVKEILRSVVSYQSIYLRLDSKLPAGDKKAINHAFCFQTKLQLDAMEDKPWISKAEKR
;
A
#
# COMPACT_ATOMS: atom_id res chain seq x y z
N MET A 1 9.94 10.36 19.21
CA MET A 1 9.78 8.88 19.16
C MET A 1 9.96 8.50 17.70
N GLU A 2 10.96 7.68 17.38
CA GLU A 2 11.29 7.34 16.00
C GLU A 2 10.30 6.29 15.48
N PHE A 3 9.48 6.66 14.49
CA PHE A 3 8.52 5.75 13.85
C PHE A 3 9.20 5.13 12.64
N GLY A 4 9.44 3.82 12.67
CA GLY A 4 10.09 3.11 11.57
C GLY A 4 9.96 1.60 11.69
N PRO A 5 10.31 0.84 10.63
CA PRO A 5 10.24 -0.61 10.63
C PRO A 5 11.19 -1.17 11.69
N LYS A 6 10.63 -1.89 12.66
CA LYS A 6 11.44 -2.64 13.63
C LYS A 6 11.92 -3.92 12.95
N ARG A 7 13.24 -4.13 12.94
CA ARG A 7 13.88 -5.32 12.35
C ARG A 7 13.14 -6.60 12.74
N GLU A 8 13.00 -6.86 14.03
CA GLU A 8 12.40 -8.10 14.55
C GLU A 8 10.95 -8.30 14.09
N ASP A 9 10.14 -7.23 14.01
CA ASP A 9 8.77 -7.31 13.51
C ASP A 9 8.74 -7.71 12.02
N ILE A 10 9.64 -7.13 11.21
CA ILE A 10 9.72 -7.43 9.77
C ILE A 10 10.23 -8.85 9.55
N LEU A 11 11.30 -9.25 10.24
CA LEU A 11 11.84 -10.61 10.09
C LEU A 11 10.85 -11.67 10.56
N SER A 12 10.12 -11.44 11.66
CA SER A 12 9.07 -12.35 12.12
C SER A 12 7.99 -12.52 11.05
N LEU A 13 7.47 -11.43 10.49
CA LEU A 13 6.42 -11.49 9.47
C LEU A 13 6.88 -12.20 8.19
N LEU A 14 8.12 -11.96 7.75
CA LEU A 14 8.67 -12.64 6.58
C LEU A 14 8.81 -14.15 6.82
N ARG A 15 9.24 -14.57 8.02
CA ARG A 15 9.35 -15.99 8.42
C ARG A 15 7.99 -16.67 8.54
N GLU A 16 7.00 -15.98 9.09
CA GLU A 16 5.61 -16.46 9.16
C GLU A 16 5.04 -16.79 7.77
N GLU A 17 5.49 -16.08 6.74
CA GLU A 17 5.11 -16.29 5.33
C GLU A 17 6.12 -17.19 4.58
N GLY A 18 6.97 -17.91 5.32
CA GLY A 18 7.83 -18.97 4.79
C GLY A 18 9.16 -18.51 4.20
N GLN A 19 9.56 -17.25 4.36
CA GLN A 19 10.90 -16.80 3.96
C GLN A 19 11.96 -17.40 4.90
N GLN A 20 13.01 -17.97 4.30
CA GLN A 20 14.15 -18.49 5.05
C GLN A 20 15.14 -17.36 5.31
N ILE A 21 15.04 -16.74 6.49
CA ILE A 21 15.88 -15.60 6.88
C ILE A 21 16.60 -15.92 8.18
N ASN A 22 17.93 -15.84 8.15
CA ASN A 22 18.77 -16.09 9.31
C ASN A 22 18.64 -14.99 10.38
N ASP A 23 19.01 -15.29 11.62
CA ASP A 23 18.95 -14.31 12.71
C ASP A 23 20.03 -13.22 12.59
N ASP A 24 21.11 -13.48 11.88
CA ASP A 24 22.23 -12.58 11.59
C ASP A 24 22.06 -11.79 10.29
N ALA A 25 20.90 -11.88 9.63
CA ALA A 25 20.64 -11.20 8.37
C ALA A 25 20.88 -9.68 8.47
N ASP A 26 21.60 -9.14 7.49
CA ASP A 26 21.88 -7.72 7.37
C ASP A 26 20.56 -6.97 7.15
N PHE A 27 20.32 -5.90 7.91
CA PHE A 27 19.06 -5.16 7.85
C PHE A 27 19.32 -3.67 7.66
N SER A 28 18.69 -3.08 6.65
CA SER A 28 18.67 -1.62 6.45
C SER A 28 17.29 -1.15 6.03
N CYS A 29 16.95 0.09 6.39
CA CYS A 29 15.73 0.71 5.93
C CYS A 29 15.97 2.16 5.51
N GLN A 30 15.22 2.60 4.50
CA GLN A 30 15.23 3.96 3.99
C GLN A 30 13.78 4.41 3.77
N ARG A 31 13.41 5.55 4.32
CA ARG A 31 12.08 6.14 4.08
C ARG A 31 11.96 6.58 2.62
N ILE A 32 10.83 6.28 2.00
CA ILE A 32 10.52 6.62 0.61
C ILE A 32 9.10 7.21 0.51
N GLY A 33 8.83 7.92 -0.58
CA GLY A 33 7.49 8.46 -0.85
C GLY A 33 7.06 9.59 0.10
N GLU A 34 8.01 10.28 0.75
CA GLU A 34 7.72 11.48 1.53
C GLU A 34 7.02 12.55 0.66
N GLY A 35 6.02 13.24 1.24
CA GLY A 35 5.26 14.28 0.53
C GLY A 35 4.28 13.78 -0.55
N LYS A 36 4.09 12.46 -0.71
CA LYS A 36 3.15 11.89 -1.69
C LYS A 36 1.75 11.62 -1.14
N GLY A 37 1.42 12.17 0.05
CA GLY A 37 0.07 12.16 0.62
C GLY A 37 -0.50 10.77 0.91
N PHE A 38 0.34 9.86 1.43
CA PHE A 38 -0.11 8.54 1.86
C PHE A 38 -0.59 8.58 3.31
N ILE A 39 -1.65 7.83 3.63
CA ILE A 39 -2.11 7.58 5.01
C ILE A 39 -1.16 6.67 5.82
N SER A 40 -0.03 6.29 5.23
CA SER A 40 0.96 5.36 5.76
C SER A 40 2.37 5.83 5.43
N LEU A 41 3.32 5.47 6.29
CA LEU A 41 4.74 5.65 6.02
C LEU A 41 5.24 4.51 5.15
N ILE A 42 6.02 4.80 4.11
CA ILE A 42 6.55 3.78 3.20
C ILE A 42 8.07 3.76 3.34
N TYR A 43 8.62 2.55 3.45
CA TYR A 43 10.04 2.29 3.58
C TYR A 43 10.48 1.30 2.52
N LYS A 44 11.66 1.53 1.96
CA LYS A 44 12.45 0.47 1.34
C LYS A 44 13.23 -0.24 2.45
N VAL A 45 13.11 -1.55 2.53
CA VAL A 45 13.82 -2.37 3.53
C VAL A 45 14.64 -3.40 2.78
N ASN A 46 15.93 -3.50 3.09
CA ASN A 46 16.78 -4.56 2.58
C ASN A 46 17.07 -5.56 3.70
N VAL A 47 16.93 -6.84 3.38
CA VAL A 47 17.30 -7.97 4.24
C VAL A 47 18.26 -8.83 3.42
N ASP A 48 19.53 -8.86 3.81
CA ASP A 48 20.63 -9.40 3.01
C ASP A 48 20.62 -8.83 1.57
N ALA A 49 20.53 -9.70 0.56
CA ALA A 49 20.48 -9.34 -0.85
C ALA A 49 19.05 -9.04 -1.36
N LEU A 50 18.02 -9.21 -0.53
CA LEU A 50 16.63 -9.03 -0.91
C LEU A 50 16.13 -7.64 -0.52
N SER A 51 15.22 -7.10 -1.33
CA SER A 51 14.65 -5.79 -1.13
C SER A 51 13.13 -5.83 -1.13
N TYR A 52 12.55 -5.10 -0.19
CA TYR A 52 11.12 -5.05 0.09
C TYR A 52 10.64 -3.62 0.21
N VAL A 53 9.37 -3.40 -0.11
CA VAL A 53 8.64 -2.21 0.30
C VAL A 53 7.80 -2.55 1.52
N VAL A 54 7.99 -1.78 2.59
CA VAL A 54 7.28 -1.91 3.86
C VAL A 54 6.43 -0.67 4.07
N LYS A 55 5.12 -0.85 4.11
CA LYS A 55 4.14 0.17 4.45
C LYS A 55 3.73 0.01 5.91
N ILE A 56 3.89 1.07 6.68
CA ILE A 56 3.53 1.14 8.10
C ILE A 56 2.40 2.15 8.27
N THR A 57 1.27 1.66 8.76
CA THR A 57 0.10 2.49 9.06
C THR A 57 0.03 2.68 10.56
N ASN A 58 0.30 3.91 11.03
CA ASN A 58 0.10 4.29 12.41
C ASN A 58 -1.14 5.19 12.54
N PRO A 59 -2.23 4.69 13.14
CA PRO A 59 -3.48 5.45 13.28
C PRO A 59 -3.33 6.65 14.21
N ARG A 60 -2.37 6.59 15.15
CA ARG A 60 -2.07 7.66 16.11
C ARG A 60 -1.23 8.79 15.50
N ALA A 61 -0.70 8.62 14.29
CA ALA A 61 -0.05 9.73 13.58
C ALA A 61 -1.06 10.84 13.18
N PHE A 62 -2.36 10.56 13.29
CA PHE A 62 -3.47 11.47 12.97
C PHE A 62 -4.21 11.92 14.24
N GLU A 63 -3.47 12.19 15.32
CA GLU A 63 -4.01 12.70 16.60
C GLU A 63 -4.95 13.90 16.37
N GLY A 64 -6.19 13.80 16.91
CA GLY A 64 -7.23 14.83 16.79
C GLY A 64 -8.45 14.43 15.95
N LEU A 65 -8.39 13.31 15.21
CA LEU A 65 -9.43 12.92 14.25
C LEU A 65 -9.92 11.48 14.50
N ALA A 66 -10.54 11.24 15.67
CA ALA A 66 -10.94 9.89 16.13
C ALA A 66 -11.82 9.10 15.14
N GLU A 67 -12.69 9.77 14.37
CA GLU A 67 -13.46 9.09 13.31
C GLU A 67 -12.59 8.64 12.13
N GLU A 68 -11.49 9.36 11.85
CA GLU A 68 -10.57 9.06 10.76
C GLU A 68 -9.59 7.93 11.11
N VAL A 69 -9.21 7.80 12.39
CA VAL A 69 -8.40 6.68 12.92
C VAL A 69 -9.04 5.33 12.57
N ASN A 70 -10.36 5.20 12.76
CA ASN A 70 -11.11 3.98 12.44
C ASN A 70 -11.11 3.68 10.93
N VAL A 71 -11.17 4.73 10.11
CA VAL A 71 -11.18 4.59 8.66
C VAL A 71 -9.81 4.15 8.12
N ILE A 72 -8.72 4.71 8.65
CA ILE A 72 -7.34 4.34 8.30
C ILE A 72 -7.07 2.87 8.63
N ASP A 73 -7.49 2.41 9.82
CA ASP A 73 -7.41 1.00 10.22
C ASP A 73 -8.15 0.08 9.26
N LYS A 74 -9.40 0.43 8.95
CA LYS A 74 -10.24 -0.36 8.04
C LYS A 74 -9.61 -0.48 6.66
N VAL A 75 -8.99 0.58 6.14
CA VAL A 75 -8.34 0.57 4.82
C VAL A 75 -7.11 -0.32 4.83
N HIS A 76 -6.20 -0.14 5.78
CA HIS A 76 -5.00 -0.98 5.91
C HIS A 76 -5.37 -2.46 6.08
N ASN A 77 -6.30 -2.73 6.99
CA ASN A 77 -6.77 -4.09 7.29
C ASN A 77 -7.43 -4.75 6.07
N ARG A 78 -8.14 -3.96 5.26
CA ARG A 78 -8.71 -4.43 3.99
C ARG A 78 -7.64 -4.74 2.95
N GLU A 79 -6.60 -3.92 2.85
CA GLU A 79 -5.47 -4.15 1.95
C GLU A 79 -4.75 -5.47 2.30
N VAL A 80 -4.42 -5.68 3.58
CA VAL A 80 -3.85 -6.95 4.07
C VAL A 80 -4.77 -8.13 3.72
N ASN A 81 -6.08 -8.01 3.97
CA ASN A 81 -7.04 -9.06 3.66
C ASN A 81 -7.12 -9.36 2.16
N PHE A 82 -7.05 -8.34 1.31
CA PHE A 82 -7.07 -8.51 -0.14
C PHE A 82 -5.88 -9.32 -0.62
N TYR A 83 -4.66 -8.99 -0.18
CA TYR A 83 -3.46 -9.73 -0.60
C TYR A 83 -3.39 -11.14 -0.01
N ARG A 84 -3.86 -11.36 1.22
CA ARG A 84 -4.01 -12.71 1.80
C ARG A 84 -5.07 -13.55 1.10
N TRP A 85 -6.09 -12.92 0.52
CA TRP A 85 -7.05 -13.61 -0.34
C TRP A 85 -6.41 -13.92 -1.70
N ALA A 86 -5.70 -12.95 -2.29
CA ALA A 86 -5.03 -13.10 -3.57
C ALA A 86 -3.93 -14.17 -3.54
N SER A 87 -3.23 -14.35 -2.42
CA SER A 87 -2.19 -15.38 -2.26
C SER A 87 -2.72 -16.81 -2.31
N LYS A 88 -4.02 -17.00 -2.03
CA LYS A 88 -4.72 -18.30 -2.09
C LYS A 88 -5.28 -18.64 -3.46
N LEU A 89 -5.18 -17.72 -4.42
CA LEU A 89 -5.67 -17.94 -5.78
C LEU A 89 -4.81 -18.97 -6.53
N SER A 90 -5.35 -19.50 -7.63
CA SER A 90 -4.57 -20.33 -8.53
C SER A 90 -3.44 -19.53 -9.18
N GLU A 91 -2.37 -20.21 -9.62
CA GLU A 91 -1.25 -19.55 -10.28
C GLU A 91 -1.66 -18.83 -11.57
N ASN A 92 -2.68 -19.33 -12.29
CA ASN A 92 -3.22 -18.64 -13.46
C ASN A 92 -3.91 -17.33 -13.07
N ASP A 93 -4.67 -17.33 -11.97
CA ASP A 93 -5.37 -16.13 -11.49
C ASP A 93 -4.42 -15.07 -10.97
N LYS A 94 -3.38 -15.49 -10.24
CA LYS A 94 -2.33 -14.57 -9.78
C LYS A 94 -1.66 -13.87 -10.96
N LYS A 95 -1.37 -14.61 -12.04
CA LYS A 95 -0.79 -14.06 -13.28
C LYS A 95 -1.73 -13.07 -13.97
N GLU A 96 -3.03 -13.36 -13.99
CA GLU A 96 -4.03 -12.45 -14.57
C GLU A 96 -4.17 -11.15 -13.78
N LEU A 97 -4.11 -11.20 -12.43
CA LEU A 97 -4.23 -10.01 -11.60
C LEU A 97 -3.01 -9.08 -11.67
N LYS A 98 -1.82 -9.59 -12.05
CA LYS A 98 -0.56 -8.85 -12.11
C LYS A 98 -0.26 -8.04 -10.83
N LEU A 99 -0.56 -8.61 -9.67
CA LEU A 99 -0.32 -7.94 -8.39
C LEU A 99 1.16 -8.02 -8.00
N PRO A 100 1.68 -7.00 -7.31
CA PRO A 100 2.93 -7.12 -6.56
C PRO A 100 2.95 -8.37 -5.70
N GLN A 101 4.13 -9.00 -5.59
CA GLN A 101 4.29 -10.10 -4.65
C GLN A 101 4.07 -9.59 -3.21
N PHE A 102 3.24 -10.30 -2.45
CA PHE A 102 2.99 -10.06 -1.04
C PHE A 102 3.85 -10.99 -0.21
N PHE A 103 4.60 -10.42 0.74
CA PHE A 103 5.52 -11.16 1.61
C PHE A 103 5.06 -11.20 3.07
N GLY A 104 3.96 -10.53 3.41
CA GLY A 104 3.40 -10.56 4.75
C GLY A 104 2.80 -9.25 5.20
N GLY A 105 2.04 -9.30 6.28
CA GLY A 105 1.42 -8.12 6.83
C GLY A 105 0.71 -8.38 8.14
N ARG A 106 0.56 -7.32 8.93
CA ARG A 106 -0.10 -7.28 10.22
C ARG A 106 -1.22 -6.25 10.17
N HIS A 107 -2.39 -6.63 10.66
CA HIS A 107 -3.52 -5.72 10.84
C HIS A 107 -3.19 -4.64 11.87
N CYS A 108 -3.72 -3.43 11.66
CA CYS A 108 -3.86 -2.45 12.73
C CYS A 108 -4.81 -3.01 13.80
N ASN A 109 -4.46 -2.82 15.06
CA ASN A 109 -5.30 -3.22 16.19
C ASN A 109 -5.21 -2.19 17.30
N GLY A 110 -5.81 -1.00 17.11
CA GLY A 110 -5.99 0.11 18.06
C GLY A 110 -4.72 0.70 18.68
N ASP A 111 -3.95 -0.15 19.35
CA ASP A 111 -2.70 0.12 20.03
C ASP A 111 -1.46 -0.30 19.23
N LYS A 112 -1.64 -1.09 18.16
CA LYS A 112 -0.54 -1.55 17.29
C LYS A 112 -0.70 -1.05 15.86
N GLU A 113 0.43 -0.59 15.31
CA GLU A 113 0.56 -0.22 13.91
C GLU A 113 0.34 -1.42 12.97
N GLY A 114 -0.25 -1.13 11.82
CA GLY A 114 -0.37 -2.07 10.72
C GLY A 114 0.90 -2.10 9.90
N ILE A 115 1.31 -3.30 9.47
CA ILE A 115 2.47 -3.52 8.60
C ILE A 115 1.99 -4.22 7.32
N PHE A 116 2.54 -3.84 6.18
CA PHE A 116 2.30 -4.49 4.89
C PHE A 116 3.61 -4.56 4.10
N ILE A 117 4.02 -5.76 3.69
CA ILE A 117 5.31 -6.05 3.06
C ILE A 117 5.07 -6.59 1.65
N MET A 118 5.68 -5.94 0.66
CA MET A 118 5.48 -6.25 -0.77
C MET A 118 6.77 -6.10 -1.58
N GLU A 119 6.72 -6.56 -2.83
CA GLU A 119 7.81 -6.43 -3.82
C GLU A 119 8.27 -4.97 -3.99
N ASP A 120 9.59 -4.79 -4.08
CA ASP A 120 10.22 -3.50 -4.34
C ASP A 120 10.21 -3.13 -5.84
N PHE A 121 9.53 -2.04 -6.17
CA PHE A 121 9.51 -1.42 -7.50
C PHE A 121 10.28 -0.09 -7.59
N THR A 122 10.98 0.34 -6.53
CA THR A 122 11.62 1.66 -6.45
C THR A 122 12.61 1.93 -7.59
N GLY A 123 13.32 0.91 -8.07
CA GLY A 123 14.26 1.03 -9.19
C GLY A 123 13.63 0.84 -10.58
N ARG A 124 12.32 0.55 -10.67
CA ARG A 124 11.63 0.24 -11.94
C ARG A 124 10.79 1.40 -12.48
N MET A 125 10.53 2.44 -11.68
CA MET A 125 9.87 3.64 -12.18
C MET A 125 10.89 4.53 -12.90
N VAL A 126 10.83 4.51 -14.22
CA VAL A 126 11.85 5.14 -15.09
C VAL A 126 11.68 6.66 -15.18
N ASN A 127 10.49 7.20 -14.91
CA ASN A 127 10.22 8.64 -14.94
C ASN A 127 9.06 9.01 -13.99
N ASP A 128 9.05 10.24 -13.49
CA ASP A 128 7.83 10.84 -12.94
C ASP A 128 6.72 10.80 -14.00
N ILE A 129 5.51 10.39 -13.61
CA ILE A 129 4.36 10.37 -14.51
C ILE A 129 4.15 11.81 -15.01
N ASP A 130 4.31 12.02 -16.31
CA ASP A 130 3.94 13.29 -16.93
C ASP A 130 2.41 13.38 -17.00
N TRP A 131 1.84 13.98 -15.95
CA TRP A 131 0.41 14.21 -15.80
C TRP A 131 -0.19 15.09 -16.91
N LEU A 132 0.65 15.81 -17.69
CA LEU A 132 0.21 16.64 -18.81
C LEU A 132 0.12 15.85 -20.12
N SER A 133 0.86 14.75 -20.25
CA SER A 133 0.92 13.96 -21.49
C SER A 133 -0.22 12.94 -21.67
N GLY A 134 -1.10 12.81 -20.68
CA GLY A 134 -2.12 11.76 -20.66
C GLY A 134 -1.51 10.34 -20.57
N PHE A 135 -2.36 9.33 -20.38
CA PHE A 135 -1.88 7.94 -20.35
C PHE A 135 -1.80 7.36 -21.77
N SER A 136 -0.80 6.50 -22.00
CA SER A 136 -0.72 5.74 -23.25
C SER A 136 -1.93 4.81 -23.41
N VAL A 137 -2.35 4.56 -24.66
CA VAL A 137 -3.45 3.64 -24.96
C VAL A 137 -3.18 2.25 -24.40
N ASP A 138 -1.92 1.81 -24.40
CA ASP A 138 -1.54 0.51 -23.88
C ASP A 138 -1.70 0.45 -22.35
N LEU A 139 -1.29 1.49 -21.62
CA LEU A 139 -1.51 1.57 -20.18
C LEU A 139 -3.02 1.57 -19.85
N VAL A 140 -3.85 2.30 -20.61
CA VAL A 140 -5.30 2.28 -20.43
C VAL A 140 -5.88 0.89 -20.65
N LYS A 141 -5.44 0.17 -21.70
CA LYS A 141 -5.86 -1.22 -21.95
C LYS A 141 -5.42 -2.15 -20.82
N GLU A 142 -4.22 -1.95 -20.26
CA GLU A 142 -3.74 -2.74 -19.13
C GLU A 142 -4.57 -2.50 -17.87
N ILE A 143 -4.88 -1.25 -17.54
CA ILE A 143 -5.77 -0.91 -16.41
C ILE A 143 -7.14 -1.58 -16.58
N LEU A 144 -7.75 -1.46 -17.77
CA LEU A 144 -9.05 -2.09 -18.05
C LEU A 144 -8.98 -3.61 -17.90
N ARG A 145 -7.92 -4.26 -18.40
CA ARG A 145 -7.72 -5.71 -18.24
C ARG A 145 -7.59 -6.08 -16.76
N SER A 146 -6.80 -5.35 -15.97
CA SER A 146 -6.67 -5.61 -14.53
C SER A 146 -8.02 -5.51 -13.79
N VAL A 147 -8.84 -4.51 -14.12
CA VAL A 147 -10.20 -4.36 -13.54
C VAL A 147 -11.09 -5.55 -13.90
N VAL A 148 -11.13 -5.91 -15.19
CA VAL A 148 -11.96 -7.03 -15.67
C VAL A 148 -11.49 -8.35 -15.06
N SER A 149 -10.18 -8.64 -15.07
CA SER A 149 -9.61 -9.85 -14.46
C SER A 149 -9.97 -9.94 -12.98
N TYR A 150 -9.82 -8.86 -12.21
CA TYR A 150 -10.24 -8.84 -10.82
C TYR A 150 -11.72 -9.18 -10.65
N GLN A 151 -12.60 -8.53 -11.41
CA GLN A 151 -14.04 -8.77 -11.32
C GLN A 151 -14.42 -10.20 -11.71
N SER A 152 -13.85 -10.72 -12.80
CA SER A 152 -14.09 -12.09 -13.26
C SER A 152 -13.64 -13.13 -12.23
N ILE A 153 -12.44 -12.97 -11.66
CA ILE A 153 -11.92 -13.85 -10.61
C ILE A 153 -12.78 -13.74 -9.35
N TYR A 154 -13.14 -12.54 -8.92
CA TYR A 154 -13.97 -12.35 -7.73
C TYR A 154 -15.37 -12.97 -7.88
N LEU A 155 -15.99 -12.86 -9.06
CA LEU A 155 -17.34 -13.35 -9.31
C LEU A 155 -17.42 -14.88 -9.36
N ARG A 156 -16.37 -15.54 -9.85
CA ARG A 156 -16.33 -17.00 -10.04
C ARG A 156 -15.92 -17.78 -8.78
N LEU A 157 -15.32 -17.13 -7.78
CA LEU A 157 -14.84 -17.80 -6.57
C LEU A 157 -15.93 -17.93 -5.51
N ASP A 158 -15.96 -19.09 -4.85
CA ASP A 158 -16.85 -19.36 -3.72
C ASP A 158 -16.42 -18.57 -2.47
N SER A 159 -15.11 -18.51 -2.22
CA SER A 159 -14.53 -17.70 -1.14
C SER A 159 -14.30 -16.26 -1.61
N LYS A 160 -15.22 -15.39 -1.23
CA LYS A 160 -15.17 -13.96 -1.57
C LYS A 160 -14.49 -13.16 -0.46
N LEU A 161 -13.70 -12.17 -0.87
CA LEU A 161 -13.27 -11.11 0.05
C LEU A 161 -14.53 -10.42 0.61
N PRO A 162 -14.68 -10.27 1.93
CA PRO A 162 -15.83 -9.60 2.51
C PRO A 162 -16.09 -8.23 1.88
N ALA A 163 -17.37 -7.95 1.63
CA ALA A 163 -17.80 -6.65 1.14
C ALA A 163 -17.27 -5.57 2.08
N GLY A 164 -16.62 -4.55 1.50
CA GLY A 164 -16.07 -3.47 2.30
C GLY A 164 -17.16 -2.57 2.84
N ASP A 165 -16.87 -1.93 3.96
CA ASP A 165 -17.63 -0.77 4.42
C ASP A 165 -17.46 0.35 3.39
N LYS A 166 -18.42 0.44 2.45
CA LYS A 166 -18.38 1.40 1.34
C LYS A 166 -18.26 2.84 1.84
N LYS A 167 -18.86 3.15 2.98
CA LYS A 167 -18.79 4.49 3.59
C LYS A 167 -17.38 4.78 4.10
N ALA A 168 -16.76 3.83 4.80
CA ALA A 168 -15.38 3.97 5.26
C ALA A 168 -14.39 4.11 4.09
N ILE A 169 -14.54 3.29 3.03
CA ILE A 169 -13.67 3.36 1.85
C ILE A 169 -13.82 4.72 1.16
N ASN A 170 -15.05 5.17 0.92
CA ASN A 170 -15.29 6.48 0.30
C ASN A 170 -14.73 7.62 1.15
N HIS A 171 -14.91 7.55 2.48
CA HIS A 171 -14.36 8.53 3.40
C HIS A 171 -12.83 8.59 3.33
N ALA A 172 -12.15 7.44 3.31
CA ALA A 172 -10.70 7.36 3.17
C ALA A 172 -10.21 7.98 1.86
N PHE A 173 -10.90 7.70 0.75
CA PHE A 173 -10.56 8.29 -0.55
C PHE A 173 -10.69 9.82 -0.52
N CYS A 174 -11.81 10.34 -0.01
CA CYS A 174 -12.02 11.78 0.14
C CYS A 174 -10.95 12.40 1.04
N PHE A 175 -10.65 11.77 2.16
CA PHE A 175 -9.64 12.25 3.11
C PHE A 175 -8.23 12.24 2.50
N GLN A 176 -7.83 11.16 1.84
CA GLN A 176 -6.54 11.07 1.15
C GLN A 176 -6.44 12.12 0.03
N THR A 177 -7.51 12.30 -0.75
CA THR A 177 -7.56 13.35 -1.77
C THR A 177 -7.39 14.72 -1.15
N LYS A 178 -8.08 14.99 -0.03
CA LYS A 178 -7.93 16.24 0.71
C LYS A 178 -6.49 16.44 1.21
N LEU A 179 -5.88 15.45 1.86
CA LEU A 179 -4.49 15.53 2.29
C LEU A 179 -3.52 15.78 1.12
N GLN A 180 -3.77 15.17 -0.04
CA GLN A 180 -2.97 15.37 -1.25
C GLN A 180 -3.14 16.78 -1.81
N LEU A 181 -4.38 17.31 -1.85
CA LEU A 181 -4.67 18.67 -2.29
C LEU A 181 -4.09 19.71 -1.32
N ASP A 182 -4.24 19.49 -0.02
CA ASP A 182 -3.67 20.35 1.03
C ASP A 182 -2.12 20.33 0.93
N ALA A 183 -1.51 19.17 0.67
CA ALA A 183 -0.07 19.06 0.41
C ALA A 183 0.37 19.64 -0.95
N MET A 184 -0.55 19.92 -1.87
CA MET A 184 -0.27 20.66 -3.11
C MET A 184 -0.19 22.17 -2.87
N GLU A 185 -0.71 22.70 -1.76
CA GLU A 185 -0.64 24.13 -1.45
C GLU A 185 0.81 24.63 -1.27
N ASP A 186 1.73 23.75 -0.87
CA ASP A 186 3.16 24.04 -0.67
C ASP A 186 4.04 23.85 -1.92
N LYS A 187 3.46 23.58 -3.09
CA LYS A 187 4.24 23.42 -4.34
C LYS A 187 4.50 24.79 -4.99
N PRO A 188 5.77 25.27 -5.07
CA PRO A 188 6.09 26.61 -5.56
C PRO A 188 5.75 26.87 -7.03
N TRP A 189 5.36 25.83 -7.79
CA TRP A 189 5.00 25.92 -9.21
C TRP A 189 3.49 25.89 -9.49
N ILE A 190 2.62 25.81 -8.47
CA ILE A 190 1.16 25.91 -8.66
C ILE A 190 0.71 27.31 -8.26
N SER A 191 0.23 28.09 -9.23
CA SER A 191 -0.15 29.49 -9.00
C SER A 191 -1.41 29.60 -8.13
N LYS A 192 -1.54 30.70 -7.37
CA LYS A 192 -2.75 30.95 -6.56
C LYS A 192 -4.05 31.01 -7.38
N ALA A 193 -3.96 31.23 -8.69
CA ALA A 193 -5.11 31.26 -9.60
C ALA A 193 -5.62 29.85 -9.93
N GLU A 194 -4.73 28.85 -9.97
CA GLU A 194 -5.07 27.43 -10.17
C GLU A 194 -5.57 26.75 -8.88
N LYS A 195 -5.51 27.47 -7.75
CA LYS A 195 -5.99 27.04 -6.42
C LYS A 195 -7.46 27.43 -6.14
N ARG A 196 -8.19 28.03 -7.09
CA ARG A 196 -9.60 28.44 -6.97
C ARG A 196 -10.47 27.65 -7.94
#